data_AF-A0A011QUL9-F1
#
_entry.id   AF-A0A011QUL9-F1
#
_cell.length_a   1.000
_cell.length_b   1.000
_cell.length_c   1.000
_cell.angle_alpha   90.00
_cell.angle_beta   90.00
_cell.angle_gamma   90.00
#
_symmetry.space_group_name_H-M   'P 1'
#
loop_
_entity.id
_entity.type
_entity.pdbx_description
1 polymer ?
#
loop_
_entity_poly.entity_id
_entity_poly.type
_entity_poly.pdbx_seq_one_letter_code
_entity_poly.pdbx_strand_id
1 'polypeptide(L)'
;MTEQGPYLDFPGRLVIVGFGCIGQGLLPLILRHIGISPAMITVVVADADGRPIAEQAGVRLLTHALRPENYRQVLEPLVGRGDFLLNVAVDVSSLALIDFARNRGALYLDTSIEPWRGAYDDPTLALAARTNYALREQALALRTDSPRQPTAVLTHGANPGLVSHFVKRALLDLAAETGLAVATPRQRTDWAELARRLGVRTIHIAERDTQVSELRRQAGEFVNTWSVDGFISEAQQPCELGWGSHERRLPRDGCHHMAAAMAAARKQPSICSRRDAPRACAAGRQAAVPFTDSPSRMANRSRSPTT
;
A
#
# COMPACT_ATOMS: atom_id res chain seq x y z
N MET A 1 15.08 23.27 14.96
CA MET A 1 14.42 22.51 13.87
C MET A 1 14.19 23.50 12.75
N THR A 2 14.75 23.29 11.56
CA THR A 2 14.58 24.22 10.44
C THR A 2 13.10 24.26 10.05
N GLU A 3 12.50 25.44 10.16
CA GLU A 3 11.15 25.75 9.65
C GLU A 3 11.18 25.65 8.12
N GLN A 4 11.05 24.44 7.60
CA GLN A 4 10.70 24.28 6.19
C GLN A 4 9.22 24.65 6.07
N GLY A 5 8.95 25.76 5.38
CA GLY A 5 7.59 26.11 4.96
C GLY A 5 6.99 25.05 4.03
N PRO A 6 5.71 25.21 3.63
CA PRO A 6 5.03 24.22 2.80
C PRO A 6 5.79 23.96 1.49
N TYR A 7 5.82 22.70 1.05
CA TYR A 7 6.44 22.32 -0.23
C TYR A 7 5.63 22.82 -1.43
N LEU A 8 4.31 22.99 -1.26
CA LEU A 8 3.39 23.49 -2.28
C LEU A 8 2.11 24.03 -1.61
N ASP A 9 1.47 25.00 -2.26
CA ASP A 9 0.10 25.42 -1.94
C ASP A 9 -0.90 24.54 -2.69
N PHE A 10 -1.88 24.00 -1.98
CA PHE A 10 -2.91 23.12 -2.56
C PHE A 10 -4.27 23.82 -2.54
N PRO A 11 -4.78 24.26 -3.71
CA PRO A 11 -6.02 25.05 -3.77
C PRO A 11 -7.31 24.20 -3.68
N GLY A 12 -7.20 22.87 -3.83
CA GLY A 12 -8.33 21.95 -3.75
C GLY A 12 -8.68 21.57 -2.31
N ARG A 13 -9.80 20.87 -2.15
CA ARG A 13 -10.18 20.22 -0.88
C ARG A 13 -9.45 18.89 -0.73
N LEU A 14 -9.16 18.52 0.51
CA LEU A 14 -8.64 17.21 0.87
C LEU A 14 -9.72 16.43 1.60
N VAL A 15 -10.08 15.26 1.06
CA VAL A 15 -10.98 14.32 1.74
C VAL A 15 -10.15 13.11 2.18
N ILE A 16 -10.07 12.88 3.48
CA ILE A 16 -9.39 11.73 4.07
C ILE A 16 -10.46 10.68 4.40
N VAL A 17 -10.35 9.49 3.82
CA VAL A 17 -11.19 8.34 4.15
C VAL A 17 -10.41 7.45 5.11
N GLY A 18 -10.92 7.28 6.32
CA GLY A 18 -10.23 6.61 7.42
C GLY A 18 -9.45 7.58 8.31
N PHE A 19 -9.56 7.38 9.63
CA PHE A 19 -8.88 8.25 10.61
C PHE A 19 -8.38 7.48 11.83
N GLY A 20 -7.85 6.28 11.59
CA GLY A 20 -7.09 5.51 12.56
C GLY A 20 -5.65 6.04 12.70
N CYS A 21 -4.73 5.17 13.13
CA CYS A 21 -3.34 5.55 13.42
C CYS A 21 -2.63 6.28 12.26
N ILE A 22 -2.85 5.84 11.01
CA ILE A 22 -2.23 6.46 9.83
C ILE A 22 -2.85 7.83 9.53
N GLY A 23 -4.18 7.93 9.48
CA GLY A 23 -4.86 9.20 9.21
C GLY A 23 -4.53 10.28 10.25
N GLN A 24 -4.52 9.89 11.53
CA GLN A 24 -4.14 10.78 12.64
C GLN A 24 -2.66 11.18 12.57
N GLY A 25 -1.75 10.24 12.25
CA GLY A 25 -0.33 10.52 12.10
C GLY A 25 0.04 11.36 10.88
N LEU A 26 -0.74 11.27 9.80
CA LEU A 26 -0.55 12.05 8.57
C LEU A 26 -1.04 13.49 8.69
N LEU A 27 -2.14 13.73 9.41
CA LEU A 27 -2.73 15.07 9.51
C LEU A 27 -1.73 16.18 9.90
N PRO A 28 -0.90 16.04 10.96
CA PRO A 28 0.08 17.07 11.31
C PRO A 28 1.18 17.23 10.24
N LEU A 29 1.52 16.18 9.49
CA LEU A 29 2.47 16.27 8.38
C LEU A 29 1.88 17.04 7.20
N ILE A 30 0.60 16.80 6.89
CA ILE A 30 -0.15 17.52 5.85
C ILE A 30 -0.21 19.01 6.18
N LEU A 31 -0.65 19.35 7.40
CA LEU A 31 -0.76 20.75 7.84
C LEU A 31 0.60 21.47 7.91
N ARG A 32 1.69 20.73 8.13
CA ARG A 32 3.05 21.29 8.13
C ARG A 32 3.60 21.52 6.72
N HIS A 33 3.35 20.59 5.80
CA HIS A 33 4.10 20.49 4.54
C HIS A 33 3.29 20.84 3.30
N ILE A 34 1.97 20.98 3.41
CA ILE A 34 1.07 21.36 2.33
C ILE A 34 0.36 22.64 2.74
N GLY A 35 0.44 23.67 1.90
CA GLY A 35 -0.29 24.93 2.07
C GLY A 35 -1.78 24.70 1.83
N ILE A 36 -2.47 24.20 2.84
CA ILE A 36 -3.92 23.94 2.83
C ILE A 36 -4.51 24.40 4.17
N SER A 37 -5.65 25.11 4.09
CA SER A 37 -6.39 25.48 5.30
C SER A 37 -7.04 24.24 5.93
N PRO A 38 -7.01 24.06 7.27
CA PRO A 38 -7.72 22.96 7.92
C PRO A 38 -9.21 22.88 7.56
N ALA A 39 -9.85 24.02 7.30
CA ALA A 39 -11.26 24.09 6.87
C ALA A 39 -11.51 23.45 5.50
N MET A 40 -10.48 23.26 4.67
CA MET A 40 -10.54 22.57 3.38
C MET A 40 -10.29 21.06 3.51
N ILE A 41 -10.05 20.56 4.72
CA ILE A 41 -9.88 19.15 5.01
C ILE A 41 -11.17 18.60 5.61
N THR A 42 -11.65 17.47 5.07
CA THR A 42 -12.74 16.70 5.65
C THR A 42 -12.34 15.25 5.82
N VAL A 43 -12.53 14.72 7.01
CA VAL A 43 -12.34 13.31 7.36
C VAL A 43 -13.68 12.59 7.25
N VAL A 44 -13.71 11.43 6.60
CA VAL A 44 -14.84 10.49 6.58
C VAL A 44 -14.39 9.18 7.22
N VAL A 45 -15.05 8.76 8.29
CA VAL A 45 -14.60 7.63 9.13
C VAL A 45 -15.78 6.83 9.66
N ALA A 46 -15.58 5.53 9.94
CA ALA A 46 -16.63 4.64 10.43
C ALA A 46 -16.98 4.86 11.91
N ASP A 47 -15.99 5.18 12.74
CA ASP A 47 -16.10 5.49 14.17
C ASP A 47 -15.75 6.95 14.47
N ALA A 48 -15.78 7.33 15.76
CA ALA A 48 -15.50 8.70 16.20
C ALA A 48 -14.22 8.82 17.05
N ASP A 49 -13.37 7.79 17.09
CA ASP A 49 -12.25 7.73 18.05
C ASP A 49 -11.22 8.83 17.80
N GLY A 50 -11.03 9.21 16.53
CA GLY A 50 -10.14 10.31 16.15
C GLY A 50 -10.75 11.73 16.29
N ARG A 51 -12.00 11.87 16.75
CA ARG A 51 -12.68 13.19 16.87
C ARG A 51 -11.88 14.25 17.64
N PRO A 52 -11.28 13.96 18.82
CA PRO A 52 -10.51 14.95 19.55
C PRO A 52 -9.34 15.53 18.74
N ILE A 53 -8.67 14.68 17.95
CA ILE A 53 -7.53 15.09 17.11
C ILE A 53 -8.00 15.96 15.94
N ALA A 54 -9.12 15.59 15.30
CA ALA A 54 -9.70 16.39 14.22
C ALA A 54 -10.14 17.79 14.72
N GLU A 55 -10.81 17.86 15.88
CA GLU A 55 -11.25 19.11 16.50
C GLU A 55 -10.07 20.00 16.90
N GLN A 56 -9.03 19.41 17.52
CA GLN A 56 -7.80 20.13 17.86
C GLN A 56 -7.11 20.72 16.62
N ALA A 57 -7.18 20.04 15.49
CA ALA A 57 -6.61 20.50 14.22
C ALA A 57 -7.53 21.45 13.43
N GLY A 58 -8.76 21.69 13.88
CA GLY A 58 -9.75 22.50 13.15
C GLY A 58 -10.26 21.83 11.87
N VAL A 59 -10.23 20.50 11.80
CA VAL A 59 -10.62 19.69 10.65
C VAL A 59 -12.04 19.14 10.85
N ARG A 60 -12.85 19.17 9.80
CA ARG A 60 -14.19 18.59 9.84
C ARG A 60 -14.12 17.07 9.84
N LEU A 61 -14.81 16.42 10.78
CA LEU A 61 -14.94 14.96 10.83
C LEU A 61 -16.40 14.51 10.65
N LEU A 62 -16.61 13.62 9.68
CA LEU A 62 -17.89 12.99 9.34
C LEU A 62 -17.84 11.50 9.72
N THR A 63 -18.62 11.12 10.72
CA THR A 63 -18.75 9.72 11.13
C THR A 63 -19.78 9.02 10.25
N HIS A 64 -19.32 8.46 9.14
CA HIS A 64 -20.10 7.66 8.20
C HIS A 64 -19.25 6.52 7.65
N ALA A 65 -19.62 5.28 7.99
CA ALA A 65 -19.02 4.09 7.40
C ALA A 65 -19.39 4.00 5.91
N LEU A 66 -18.36 3.99 5.05
CA LEU A 66 -18.55 3.81 3.61
C LEU A 66 -18.85 2.34 3.29
N ARG A 67 -19.81 2.13 2.39
CA ARG A 67 -20.30 0.84 1.93
C ARG A 67 -20.54 0.89 0.42
N PRO A 68 -20.61 -0.26 -0.28
CA PRO A 68 -20.87 -0.29 -1.72
C PRO A 68 -22.12 0.52 -2.12
N GLU A 69 -23.14 0.56 -1.27
CA GLU A 69 -24.44 1.16 -1.56
C GLU A 69 -24.48 2.67 -1.31
N ASN A 70 -23.58 3.21 -0.47
CA ASN A 70 -23.68 4.60 0.01
C ASN A 70 -22.48 5.49 -0.36
N TYR A 71 -21.33 4.91 -0.77
CA TYR A 71 -20.08 5.67 -0.83
C TYR A 71 -20.15 6.86 -1.81
N ARG A 72 -20.87 6.72 -2.93
CA ARG A 72 -21.08 7.80 -3.89
C ARG A 72 -21.88 8.94 -3.26
N GLN A 73 -23.03 8.65 -2.66
CA GLN A 73 -23.87 9.66 -2.01
C GLN A 73 -23.11 10.44 -0.92
N VAL A 74 -22.26 9.76 -0.15
CA VAL A 74 -21.46 10.39 0.90
C VAL A 74 -20.33 11.26 0.33
N LEU A 75 -19.62 10.76 -0.69
CA LEU A 75 -18.40 11.42 -1.19
C LEU A 75 -18.67 12.47 -2.28
N GLU A 76 -19.74 12.37 -3.06
CA GLU A 76 -20.09 13.31 -4.14
C GLU A 76 -20.14 14.79 -3.71
N PRO A 77 -20.74 15.17 -2.56
CA PRO A 77 -20.73 16.57 -2.11
C PRO A 77 -19.33 17.02 -1.63
N LEU A 78 -18.46 16.08 -1.26
CA LEU A 78 -17.15 16.36 -0.65
C LEU A 78 -16.02 16.44 -1.66
N VAL A 79 -16.14 15.76 -2.80
CA VAL A 79 -15.06 15.61 -3.79
C VAL A 79 -15.49 16.14 -5.16
N GLY A 80 -14.68 17.01 -5.74
CA GLY A 80 -14.85 17.60 -7.06
C GLY A 80 -13.54 17.67 -7.86
N ARG A 81 -13.58 18.36 -9.01
CA ARG A 81 -12.42 18.47 -9.90
C ARG A 81 -11.29 19.23 -9.21
N GLY A 82 -10.09 18.66 -9.22
CA GLY A 82 -8.90 19.26 -8.60
C GLY A 82 -8.74 18.99 -7.10
N ASP A 83 -9.73 18.34 -6.47
CA ASP A 83 -9.63 17.90 -5.08
C ASP A 83 -8.74 16.64 -4.96
N PHE A 84 -8.44 16.24 -3.73
CA PHE A 84 -7.62 15.07 -3.42
C PHE A 84 -8.38 14.13 -2.47
N LEU A 85 -8.60 12.89 -2.90
CA LEU A 85 -9.10 11.79 -2.08
C LEU A 85 -7.93 10.94 -1.54
N LEU A 86 -7.66 11.04 -0.24
CA LEU A 86 -6.65 10.27 0.48
C LEU A 86 -7.32 9.11 1.23
N ASN A 87 -7.13 7.88 0.77
CA ASN A 87 -7.69 6.69 1.38
C ASN A 87 -6.67 5.98 2.29
N VAL A 88 -6.94 6.01 3.58
CA VAL A 88 -6.18 5.33 4.64
C VAL A 88 -7.11 4.52 5.54
N ALA A 89 -8.24 4.08 4.99
CA ALA A 89 -9.22 3.23 5.66
C ALA A 89 -8.94 1.74 5.43
N VAL A 90 -9.48 0.92 6.32
CA VAL A 90 -9.74 -0.51 6.10
C VAL A 90 -11.18 -0.69 5.62
N ASP A 91 -11.52 -1.86 5.07
CA ASP A 91 -12.89 -2.24 4.70
C ASP A 91 -13.55 -1.41 3.57
N VAL A 92 -12.80 -0.52 2.92
CA VAL A 92 -13.28 0.39 1.87
C VAL A 92 -12.58 0.08 0.55
N SER A 93 -13.35 -0.22 -0.50
CA SER A 93 -12.76 -0.65 -1.77
C SER A 93 -11.93 0.44 -2.46
N SER A 94 -10.62 0.23 -2.57
CA SER A 94 -9.72 1.11 -3.34
C SER A 94 -10.15 1.20 -4.80
N LEU A 95 -10.59 0.10 -5.42
CA LEU A 95 -11.06 0.09 -6.82
C LEU A 95 -12.25 1.03 -7.02
N ALA A 96 -13.23 0.99 -6.11
CA ALA A 96 -14.40 1.84 -6.17
C ALA A 96 -14.04 3.32 -5.96
N LEU A 97 -13.09 3.61 -5.07
CA LEU A 97 -12.62 4.99 -4.83
C LEU A 97 -11.74 5.53 -5.95
N ILE A 98 -10.92 4.70 -6.61
CA ILE A 98 -10.16 5.08 -7.80
C ILE A 98 -11.10 5.48 -8.93
N ASP A 99 -12.11 4.65 -9.23
CA ASP A 99 -13.12 4.96 -10.25
C ASP A 99 -13.88 6.25 -9.88
N PHE A 100 -14.30 6.38 -8.63
CA PHE A 100 -14.99 7.57 -8.14
C PHE A 100 -14.13 8.84 -8.29
N ALA A 101 -12.92 8.87 -7.74
CA ALA A 101 -12.03 10.03 -7.81
C ALA A 101 -11.78 10.45 -9.26
N ARG A 102 -11.53 9.48 -10.14
CA ARG A 102 -11.36 9.70 -11.58
C ARG A 102 -12.58 10.38 -12.20
N ASN A 103 -13.77 9.86 -11.96
CA ASN A 103 -15.03 10.41 -12.48
C ASN A 103 -15.33 11.82 -11.93
N ARG A 104 -14.84 12.13 -10.73
CA ARG A 104 -14.92 13.48 -10.13
C ARG A 104 -13.82 14.43 -10.59
N GLY A 105 -12.80 13.94 -11.29
CA GLY A 105 -11.63 14.75 -11.67
C GLY A 105 -10.69 15.05 -10.50
N ALA A 106 -10.68 14.20 -9.47
CA ALA A 106 -9.90 14.33 -8.25
C ALA A 106 -8.67 13.42 -8.26
N LEU A 107 -7.60 13.85 -7.57
CA LEU A 107 -6.43 13.03 -7.28
C LEU A 107 -6.80 11.92 -6.28
N TYR A 108 -6.07 10.80 -6.34
CA TYR A 108 -6.26 9.68 -5.42
C TYR A 108 -4.93 9.17 -4.88
N LEU A 109 -4.90 8.79 -3.60
CA LEU A 109 -3.79 8.06 -2.99
C LEU A 109 -4.30 7.04 -1.98
N ASP A 110 -3.72 5.84 -1.95
CA ASP A 110 -3.90 4.89 -0.85
C ASP A 110 -2.58 4.26 -0.39
N THR A 111 -2.64 3.58 0.76
CA THR A 111 -1.51 2.82 1.33
C THR A 111 -1.64 1.31 1.11
N SER A 112 -2.83 0.82 0.76
CA SER A 112 -3.13 -0.58 0.44
C SER A 112 -4.26 -0.64 -0.60
N ILE A 113 -4.32 -1.74 -1.38
CA ILE A 113 -5.46 -2.03 -2.24
C ILE A 113 -6.47 -2.82 -1.43
N GLU A 114 -7.44 -2.13 -0.85
CA GLU A 114 -8.46 -2.73 -0.01
C GLU A 114 -9.69 -3.16 -0.84
N PRO A 115 -10.34 -4.29 -0.49
CA PRO A 115 -11.68 -4.60 -0.94
C PRO A 115 -12.72 -3.98 0.00
N TRP A 116 -14.01 -4.18 -0.30
CA TRP A 116 -15.07 -3.90 0.67
C TRP A 116 -15.04 -4.93 1.80
N ARG A 117 -15.53 -4.52 2.98
CA ARG A 117 -15.69 -5.38 4.15
C ARG A 117 -16.26 -6.77 3.80
N GLY A 118 -15.64 -7.80 4.38
CA GLY A 118 -16.07 -9.20 4.24
C GLY A 118 -15.50 -9.94 3.03
N ALA A 119 -14.74 -9.27 2.16
CA ALA A 119 -14.17 -9.92 0.98
C ALA A 119 -12.94 -10.81 1.30
N TYR A 120 -12.17 -10.49 2.34
CA TYR A 120 -10.98 -11.26 2.71
C TYR A 120 -11.32 -12.65 3.29
N ASP A 121 -12.43 -12.76 4.00
CA ASP A 121 -12.90 -13.97 4.67
C ASP A 121 -14.10 -14.63 3.98
N ASP A 122 -14.56 -14.11 2.84
CA ASP A 122 -15.66 -14.68 2.07
C ASP A 122 -15.37 -16.15 1.67
N PRO A 123 -16.10 -17.13 2.25
CA PRO A 123 -15.87 -18.55 1.97
C PRO A 123 -16.32 -18.96 0.57
N THR A 124 -17.13 -18.13 -0.09
CA THR A 124 -17.61 -18.37 -1.46
C THR A 124 -16.56 -18.02 -2.51
N LEU A 125 -15.57 -17.20 -2.17
CA LEU A 125 -14.48 -16.83 -3.07
C LEU A 125 -13.36 -17.86 -3.08
N ALA A 126 -12.95 -18.24 -4.29
CA ALA A 126 -11.75 -19.02 -4.49
C ALA A 126 -10.54 -18.31 -3.85
N LEU A 127 -9.63 -19.08 -3.26
CA LEU A 127 -8.46 -18.53 -2.57
C LEU A 127 -7.64 -17.57 -3.45
N ALA A 128 -7.49 -17.89 -4.74
CA ALA A 128 -6.75 -17.08 -5.70
C ALA A 128 -7.43 -15.74 -6.03
N ALA A 129 -8.72 -15.55 -5.70
CA ALA A 129 -9.42 -14.28 -5.86
C ALA A 129 -9.25 -13.35 -4.65
N ARG A 130 -8.80 -13.91 -3.51
CA ARG A 130 -8.57 -13.19 -2.25
C ARG A 130 -7.11 -12.76 -2.05
N THR A 131 -6.30 -12.89 -3.10
CA THR A 131 -4.87 -12.54 -3.08
C THR A 131 -4.63 -11.07 -3.37
N ASN A 132 -3.56 -10.52 -2.79
CA ASN A 132 -3.07 -9.18 -3.13
C ASN A 132 -2.65 -9.10 -4.59
N TYR A 133 -2.15 -10.20 -5.17
CA TYR A 133 -1.97 -10.30 -6.62
C TYR A 133 -3.27 -10.05 -7.40
N ALA A 134 -4.39 -10.68 -7.03
CA ALA A 134 -5.66 -10.54 -7.75
C ALA A 134 -6.23 -9.12 -7.62
N LEU A 135 -6.20 -8.55 -6.41
CA LEU A 135 -6.60 -7.16 -6.16
C LEU A 135 -5.76 -6.18 -6.99
N ARG A 136 -4.45 -6.40 -7.04
CA ARG A 136 -3.53 -5.60 -7.85
C ARG A 136 -3.80 -5.72 -9.35
N GLU A 137 -4.05 -6.92 -9.88
CA GLU A 137 -4.37 -7.08 -11.30
C GLU A 137 -5.69 -6.37 -11.67
N GLN A 138 -6.68 -6.38 -10.77
CA GLN A 138 -7.90 -5.59 -10.94
C GLN A 138 -7.60 -4.08 -10.96
N ALA A 139 -6.76 -3.58 -10.04
CA ALA A 139 -6.36 -2.18 -10.03
C ALA A 139 -5.57 -1.78 -11.29
N LEU A 140 -4.69 -2.65 -11.79
CA LEU A 140 -3.98 -2.43 -13.05
C LEU A 140 -4.90 -2.41 -14.26
N ALA A 141 -5.99 -3.19 -14.25
CA ALA A 141 -6.98 -3.17 -15.32
C ALA A 141 -7.71 -1.82 -15.40
N LEU A 142 -7.74 -1.02 -14.33
CA LEU A 142 -8.26 0.34 -14.33
C LEU A 142 -7.32 1.34 -15.01
N ARG A 143 -6.09 0.96 -15.38
CA ARG A 143 -5.12 1.90 -15.95
C ARG A 143 -5.55 2.30 -17.37
N THR A 144 -5.49 3.59 -17.65
CA THR A 144 -5.81 4.14 -18.97
C THR A 144 -4.61 4.91 -19.50
N ASP A 145 -4.44 4.95 -20.81
CA ASP A 145 -3.35 5.70 -21.46
C ASP A 145 -3.70 7.19 -21.67
N SER A 146 -4.76 7.68 -21.02
CA SER A 146 -5.23 9.06 -21.18
C SER A 146 -4.45 10.02 -20.26
N PRO A 147 -3.63 10.95 -20.82
CA PRO A 147 -2.86 11.91 -20.02
C PRO A 147 -3.74 12.96 -19.32
N ARG A 148 -5.04 13.00 -19.64
CA ARG A 148 -6.01 13.92 -19.03
C ARG A 148 -6.66 13.38 -17.75
N GLN A 149 -6.40 12.12 -17.39
CA GLN A 149 -6.96 11.54 -16.17
C GLN A 149 -6.18 12.03 -14.94
N PRO A 150 -6.86 12.35 -13.82
CA PRO A 150 -6.18 12.66 -12.57
C PRO A 150 -5.26 11.53 -12.12
N THR A 151 -4.17 11.89 -11.47
CA THR A 151 -3.21 10.92 -10.92
C THR A 151 -3.84 10.12 -9.78
N ALA A 152 -3.70 8.80 -9.85
CA ALA A 152 -3.96 7.89 -8.75
C ALA A 152 -2.63 7.20 -8.34
N VAL A 153 -2.22 7.37 -7.09
CA VAL A 153 -1.01 6.74 -6.53
C VAL A 153 -1.42 5.64 -5.57
N LEU A 154 -1.19 4.39 -5.95
CA LEU A 154 -1.64 3.25 -5.17
C LEU A 154 -0.51 2.74 -4.28
N THR A 155 -0.85 2.13 -3.15
CA THR A 155 0.07 1.34 -2.31
C THR A 155 1.30 2.14 -1.90
N HIS A 156 1.10 3.37 -1.43
CA HIS A 156 2.15 4.35 -1.17
C HIS A 156 2.26 4.74 0.32
N GLY A 157 2.38 3.72 1.16
CA GLY A 157 2.78 3.85 2.56
C GLY A 157 4.27 3.56 2.76
N ALA A 158 4.61 2.83 3.83
CA ALA A 158 5.96 2.33 4.07
C ALA A 158 6.27 1.09 3.21
N ASN A 159 5.51 0.03 3.42
CA ASN A 159 5.58 -1.27 2.74
C ASN A 159 4.15 -1.80 2.63
N PRO A 160 3.48 -1.53 1.50
CA PRO A 160 4.03 -1.12 0.21
C PRO A 160 4.24 0.41 0.09
N GLY A 161 5.21 0.85 -0.72
CA GLY A 161 5.48 2.27 -0.96
C GLY A 161 6.96 2.63 -0.84
N LEU A 162 7.36 3.23 0.29
CA LEU A 162 8.74 3.65 0.60
C LEU A 162 9.79 2.58 0.27
N VAL A 163 9.52 1.32 0.56
CA VAL A 163 10.44 0.20 0.27
C VAL A 163 10.78 0.07 -1.22
N SER A 164 9.90 0.48 -2.13
CA SER A 164 10.21 0.52 -3.57
C SER A 164 11.28 1.57 -3.90
N HIS A 165 11.30 2.69 -3.16
CA HIS A 165 12.34 3.70 -3.28
C HIS A 165 13.66 3.20 -2.69
N PHE A 166 13.62 2.50 -1.56
CA PHE A 166 14.79 1.86 -0.98
C PHE A 166 15.41 0.82 -1.90
N VAL A 167 14.62 -0.01 -2.59
CA VAL A 167 15.15 -0.95 -3.59
C VAL A 167 15.92 -0.22 -4.68
N LYS A 168 15.37 0.87 -5.23
CA LYS A 168 16.08 1.66 -6.25
C LYS A 168 17.39 2.24 -5.71
N ARG A 169 17.38 2.79 -4.50
CA ARG A 169 18.59 3.34 -3.87
C ARG A 169 19.63 2.25 -3.62
N ALA A 170 19.22 1.12 -3.06
CA ALA A 170 20.10 -0.02 -2.79
C ALA A 170 20.74 -0.60 -4.06
N LEU A 171 20.01 -0.65 -5.19
CA LEU A 171 20.58 -1.07 -6.47
C LEU A 171 21.68 -0.10 -6.97
N LEU A 172 21.50 1.20 -6.78
CA LEU A 172 22.52 2.18 -7.14
C LEU A 172 23.74 2.08 -6.21
N ASP A 173 23.52 1.90 -4.91
CA ASP A 173 24.59 1.74 -3.92
C ASP A 173 25.41 0.46 -4.20
N LEU A 174 24.74 -0.67 -4.47
CA LEU A 174 25.41 -1.91 -4.86
C LEU A 174 26.23 -1.77 -6.15
N ALA A 175 25.72 -1.03 -7.15
CA ALA A 175 26.48 -0.78 -8.37
C ALA A 175 27.75 0.04 -8.12
N ALA A 176 27.66 1.06 -7.28
CA ALA A 176 28.81 1.86 -6.88
C ALA A 176 29.85 1.02 -6.12
N GLU A 177 29.42 0.23 -5.13
CA GLU A 177 30.31 -0.60 -4.29
C GLU A 177 30.98 -1.74 -5.06
N THR A 178 30.31 -2.31 -6.07
CA THR A 178 30.85 -3.38 -6.91
C THR A 178 31.65 -2.87 -8.11
N GLY A 179 31.78 -1.55 -8.27
CA GLY A 179 32.45 -0.94 -9.42
C GLY A 179 31.73 -1.15 -10.76
N LEU A 180 30.44 -1.51 -10.73
CA LEU A 180 29.64 -1.70 -11.92
C LEU A 180 29.27 -0.35 -12.53
N ALA A 181 29.94 0.04 -13.62
CA ALA A 181 29.59 1.24 -14.36
C ALA A 181 28.17 1.13 -14.95
N VAL A 182 27.29 2.02 -14.50
CA VAL A 182 25.89 2.12 -14.96
C VAL A 182 25.48 3.57 -15.12
N ALA A 183 24.79 3.88 -16.21
CA ALA A 183 24.05 5.13 -16.30
C ALA A 183 22.85 5.08 -15.34
N THR A 184 22.43 6.23 -14.80
CA THR A 184 21.26 6.31 -13.93
C THR A 184 20.03 5.75 -14.66
N PRO A 185 19.41 4.65 -14.17
CA PRO A 185 18.27 4.03 -14.83
C PRO A 185 17.08 4.99 -14.92
N ARG A 186 16.48 5.12 -16.11
CA ARG A 186 15.35 6.07 -16.35
C ARG A 186 14.03 5.34 -16.56
N GLN A 187 14.08 4.19 -17.20
CA GLN A 187 12.92 3.37 -17.50
C GLN A 187 12.89 2.13 -16.62
N ARG A 188 11.73 1.49 -16.54
CA ARG A 188 11.60 0.21 -15.83
C ARG A 188 12.65 -0.81 -16.26
N THR A 189 12.81 -0.99 -17.57
CA THR A 189 13.67 -2.04 -18.14
C THR A 189 15.11 -1.85 -17.68
N ASP A 190 15.54 -0.61 -17.55
CA ASP A 190 16.87 -0.24 -17.04
C ASP A 190 17.06 -0.69 -15.58
N TRP A 191 16.04 -0.47 -14.73
CA TRP A 191 16.07 -0.91 -13.33
C TRP A 191 16.08 -2.44 -13.20
N ALA A 192 15.28 -3.14 -14.01
CA ALA A 192 15.25 -4.59 -14.04
C ALA A 192 16.59 -5.18 -14.52
N GLU A 193 17.18 -4.57 -15.54
CA GLU A 193 18.49 -4.95 -16.07
C GLU A 193 19.61 -4.69 -15.06
N LEU A 194 19.55 -3.58 -14.34
CA LEU A 194 20.49 -3.29 -13.25
C LEU A 194 20.45 -4.39 -12.18
N ALA A 195 19.27 -4.75 -11.69
CA ALA A 195 19.13 -5.82 -10.69
C ALA A 195 19.66 -7.17 -11.22
N ARG A 196 19.43 -7.47 -12.50
CA ARG A 196 19.94 -8.68 -13.16
C ARG A 196 21.47 -8.68 -13.25
N ARG A 197 22.09 -7.56 -13.68
CA ARG A 197 23.56 -7.42 -13.81
C ARG A 197 24.27 -7.52 -12.46
N LEU A 198 23.66 -6.99 -11.40
CA LEU A 198 24.14 -7.12 -10.03
C LEU A 198 23.94 -8.53 -9.44
N GLY A 199 23.24 -9.43 -10.16
CA GLY A 199 22.99 -10.78 -9.70
C GLY A 199 22.05 -10.84 -8.49
N VAL A 200 21.17 -9.85 -8.32
CA VAL A 200 20.17 -9.85 -7.24
C VAL A 200 19.18 -10.98 -7.48
N ARG A 201 19.15 -11.95 -6.55
CA ARG A 201 18.26 -13.12 -6.64
C ARG A 201 16.99 -12.94 -5.82
N THR A 202 17.13 -12.34 -4.65
CA THR A 202 16.06 -12.24 -3.65
C THR A 202 16.11 -10.87 -3.00
N ILE A 203 14.94 -10.28 -2.80
CA ILE A 203 14.75 -9.05 -2.02
C ILE A 203 13.74 -9.40 -0.94
N HIS A 204 14.11 -9.21 0.32
CA HIS A 204 13.19 -9.28 1.44
C HIS A 204 12.83 -7.86 1.87
N ILE A 205 11.55 -7.62 2.13
CA ILE A 205 11.12 -6.49 2.95
C ILE A 205 11.38 -6.88 4.40
N ALA A 206 12.60 -6.62 4.85
CA ALA A 206 13.09 -7.08 6.14
C ALA A 206 12.81 -6.03 7.23
N GLU A 207 11.70 -6.22 7.95
CA GLU A 207 11.26 -5.33 9.02
C GLU A 207 11.39 -5.99 10.41
N ARG A 208 11.73 -5.18 11.40
CA ARG A 208 11.72 -5.54 12.81
C ARG A 208 11.20 -4.35 13.61
N ASP A 209 10.00 -4.48 14.13
CA ASP A 209 9.49 -3.56 15.15
C ASP A 209 10.00 -3.99 16.54
N THR A 210 10.64 -3.07 17.26
CA THR A 210 11.13 -3.26 18.62
C THR A 210 10.50 -2.28 19.62
N GLN A 211 9.42 -1.60 19.22
CA GLN A 211 8.66 -0.74 20.12
C GLN A 211 8.10 -1.59 21.26
N VAL A 212 8.14 -1.01 22.46
CA VAL A 212 7.64 -1.63 23.70
C VAL A 212 6.67 -0.67 24.37
N SER A 213 5.66 -1.23 25.03
CA SER A 213 4.74 -0.48 25.87
C SER A 213 5.10 -0.67 27.34
N GLU A 214 4.87 0.36 28.15
CA GLU A 214 4.93 0.26 29.62
C GLU A 214 3.77 -0.61 30.16
N LEU A 215 2.66 -0.66 29.41
CA LEU A 215 1.51 -1.49 29.72
C LEU A 215 1.73 -2.91 29.22
N ARG A 216 1.47 -3.88 30.10
CA ARG A 216 1.48 -5.30 29.72
C ARG A 216 0.21 -5.63 28.94
N ARG A 217 0.38 -6.40 27.86
CA ARG A 217 -0.73 -7.00 27.11
C ARG A 217 -1.62 -7.83 28.03
N GLN A 218 -2.93 -7.63 27.92
CA GLN A 218 -3.94 -8.36 28.69
C GLN A 218 -4.39 -9.65 27.98
N ALA A 219 -5.02 -10.55 28.75
CA ALA A 219 -5.65 -11.74 28.17
C ALA A 219 -6.84 -11.34 27.28
N GLY A 220 -6.95 -11.92 26.09
CA GLY A 220 -7.99 -11.58 25.12
C GLY A 220 -7.71 -10.32 24.29
N GLU A 221 -6.56 -9.66 24.50
CA GLU A 221 -6.16 -8.45 23.77
C GLU A 221 -5.17 -8.78 22.64
N PHE A 222 -5.39 -8.15 21.48
CA PHE A 222 -4.43 -8.09 20.38
C PHE A 222 -3.81 -6.69 20.33
N VAL A 223 -2.48 -6.61 20.44
CA VAL A 223 -1.74 -5.34 20.47
C VAL A 223 -0.83 -5.28 19.25
N ASN A 224 -0.84 -4.15 18.55
CA ASN A 224 0.02 -3.88 17.41
C ASN A 224 0.40 -2.38 17.39
N THR A 225 1.44 -2.03 16.65
CA THR A 225 1.92 -0.64 16.49
C THR A 225 1.23 0.11 15.35
N TRP A 226 0.39 -0.61 14.59
CA TRP A 226 -0.49 -0.10 13.55
C TRP A 226 -1.81 -0.88 13.55
N SER A 227 -2.67 -0.65 12.55
CA SER A 227 -4.01 -1.24 12.44
C SER A 227 -4.05 -2.73 12.82
N VAL A 228 -4.76 -3.05 13.91
CA VAL A 228 -5.00 -4.43 14.33
C VAL A 228 -5.88 -5.15 13.31
N ASP A 229 -6.96 -4.51 12.87
CA ASP A 229 -7.89 -5.10 11.90
C ASP A 229 -7.24 -5.32 10.53
N GLY A 230 -6.41 -4.36 10.09
CA GLY A 230 -5.63 -4.49 8.86
C GLY A 230 -4.64 -5.64 8.95
N PHE A 231 -3.86 -5.71 10.03
CA PHE A 231 -2.92 -6.81 10.26
C PHE A 231 -3.61 -8.17 10.30
N ILE A 232 -4.74 -8.29 11.00
CA ILE A 232 -5.48 -9.56 11.07
C ILE A 232 -6.03 -9.95 9.69
N SER A 233 -6.58 -8.98 8.94
CA SER A 233 -7.12 -9.22 7.60
C SER A 233 -6.05 -9.73 6.64
N GLU A 234 -4.90 -9.06 6.60
CA GLU A 234 -3.74 -9.51 5.82
C GLU A 234 -3.23 -10.88 6.31
N ALA A 235 -3.20 -11.12 7.62
CA ALA A 235 -2.76 -12.39 8.17
C ALA A 235 -3.65 -13.58 7.76
N GLN A 236 -4.93 -13.32 7.49
CA GLN A 236 -5.89 -14.33 7.01
C GLN A 236 -5.75 -14.63 5.51
N GLN A 237 -5.09 -13.75 4.75
CA GLN A 237 -4.79 -13.99 3.36
C GLN A 237 -3.79 -15.15 3.19
N PRO A 238 -3.68 -15.72 1.98
CA PRO A 238 -2.73 -16.77 1.69
C PRO A 238 -1.33 -16.18 1.58
N CYS A 239 -0.30 -16.84 2.12
CA CYS A 239 1.09 -16.38 1.93
C CYS A 239 1.44 -16.20 0.44
N GLU A 240 1.92 -15.01 0.06
CA GLU A 240 2.26 -14.61 -1.31
C GLU A 240 3.70 -14.11 -1.42
N LEU A 241 4.32 -14.36 -2.57
CA LEU A 241 5.60 -13.77 -2.90
C LEU A 241 5.81 -13.58 -4.41
N GLY A 242 6.62 -12.59 -4.76
CA GLY A 242 7.23 -12.53 -6.09
C GLY A 242 8.16 -13.73 -6.28
N TRP A 243 7.91 -14.55 -7.30
CA TRP A 243 8.68 -15.77 -7.54
C TRP A 243 9.86 -15.48 -8.47
N GLY A 244 11.08 -15.58 -7.94
CA GLY A 244 12.29 -15.32 -8.71
C GLY A 244 12.56 -16.40 -9.76
N SER A 245 13.08 -16.02 -10.92
CA SER A 245 13.45 -16.97 -11.99
C SER A 245 14.56 -17.95 -11.62
N HIS A 246 15.29 -17.67 -10.53
CA HIS A 246 16.33 -18.55 -10.00
C HIS A 246 15.76 -19.71 -9.16
N GLU A 247 14.51 -19.60 -8.72
CA GLU A 247 13.85 -20.60 -7.89
C GLU A 247 13.41 -21.80 -8.73
N ARG A 248 13.91 -22.98 -8.39
CA ARG A 248 13.71 -24.20 -9.21
C ARG A 248 12.51 -25.04 -8.81
N ARG A 249 11.96 -24.80 -7.61
CA ARG A 249 10.94 -25.67 -7.03
C ARG A 249 10.00 -24.89 -6.14
N LEU A 250 8.71 -24.98 -6.44
CA LEU A 250 7.68 -24.57 -5.51
C LEU A 250 7.62 -25.54 -4.31
N PRO A 251 7.35 -25.02 -3.10
CA PRO A 251 6.96 -25.85 -1.97
C PRO A 251 5.70 -26.66 -2.28
N ARG A 252 5.47 -27.73 -1.51
CA ARG A 252 4.39 -28.71 -1.73
C ARG A 252 3.00 -28.07 -1.86
N ASP A 253 2.76 -26.98 -1.16
CA ASP A 253 1.49 -26.24 -1.10
C ASP A 253 1.51 -24.92 -1.88
N GLY A 254 2.56 -24.67 -2.66
CA GLY A 254 2.66 -23.52 -3.55
C GLY A 254 1.90 -23.74 -4.86
N CYS A 255 1.31 -22.68 -5.38
CA CYS A 255 0.71 -22.62 -6.70
C CYS A 255 1.06 -21.31 -7.41
N HIS A 256 0.96 -21.30 -8.73
CA HIS A 256 1.07 -20.09 -9.54
C HIS A 256 -0.32 -19.58 -9.92
N HIS A 257 -0.45 -18.28 -10.15
CA HIS A 257 -1.61 -17.75 -10.85
C HIS A 257 -1.57 -18.13 -12.33
N MET A 258 -2.73 -18.50 -12.90
CA MET A 258 -2.87 -18.93 -14.30
C MET A 258 -2.75 -17.77 -15.31
N ALA A 259 -2.94 -16.52 -14.87
CA ALA A 259 -2.85 -15.33 -15.72
C ALA A 259 -1.40 -14.83 -15.86
N ALA A 260 -1.08 -14.18 -16.99
CA ALA A 260 0.26 -13.97 -17.57
C ALA A 260 1.32 -13.19 -16.75
N ALA A 261 1.14 -12.98 -15.46
CA ALA A 261 2.14 -12.45 -14.55
C ALA A 261 2.41 -13.52 -13.48
N MET A 262 3.53 -14.24 -13.60
CA MET A 262 3.94 -15.28 -12.65
C MET A 262 4.20 -14.69 -11.26
N ALA A 263 3.16 -14.53 -10.44
CA ALA A 263 3.24 -14.50 -9.00
C ALA A 263 2.85 -15.89 -8.47
N ALA A 264 3.53 -16.34 -7.42
CA ALA A 264 3.18 -17.57 -6.74
C ALA A 264 2.38 -17.23 -5.48
N ALA A 265 1.25 -17.91 -5.28
CA ALA A 265 0.46 -17.88 -4.06
C ALA A 265 0.56 -19.25 -3.39
N ARG A 266 0.44 -19.34 -2.06
CA ARG A 266 0.37 -20.62 -1.35
C ARG A 266 -1.02 -20.86 -0.78
N LYS A 267 -1.40 -22.11 -0.56
CA LYS A 267 -2.74 -22.47 -0.06
C LYS A 267 -2.94 -22.33 1.47
N GLN A 268 -1.95 -21.86 2.23
CA GLN A 268 -2.04 -21.77 3.69
C GLN A 268 -2.22 -20.32 4.18
N PRO A 269 -3.08 -20.08 5.19
CA PRO A 269 -3.17 -18.78 5.85
C PRO A 269 -1.82 -18.44 6.52
N SER A 270 -1.42 -17.17 6.43
CA SER A 270 -0.10 -16.64 6.87
C SER A 270 0.30 -17.03 8.29
N ILE A 271 -0.69 -17.26 9.17
CA ILE A 271 -0.47 -17.52 10.61
C ILE A 271 -0.22 -19.00 10.98
N CYS A 272 -0.34 -19.97 10.08
CA CYS A 272 -0.03 -21.37 10.43
C CYS A 272 1.48 -21.69 10.34
N SER A 273 2.21 -21.40 11.43
CA SER A 273 3.49 -22.02 11.83
C SER A 273 4.77 -21.77 11.00
N ARG A 274 4.76 -20.97 9.93
CA ARG A 274 5.94 -20.83 9.06
C ARG A 274 6.78 -19.60 9.37
N ARG A 275 8.09 -19.82 9.38
CA ARG A 275 9.11 -18.81 9.64
C ARG A 275 10.13 -18.81 8.50
N ASP A 276 10.36 -17.67 7.88
CA ASP A 276 11.50 -17.42 7.00
C ASP A 276 12.68 -16.87 7.79
N ALA A 277 13.87 -16.83 7.20
CA ALA A 277 15.09 -16.42 7.89
C ALA A 277 15.73 -15.11 7.35
N PRO A 278 15.02 -13.96 7.34
CA PRO A 278 15.62 -12.69 6.92
C PRO A 278 16.70 -12.20 7.90
N ARG A 279 17.52 -11.26 7.43
CA ARG A 279 18.47 -10.51 8.24
C ARG A 279 18.14 -9.02 8.20
N ALA A 280 18.00 -8.41 9.37
CA ALA A 280 17.91 -6.96 9.53
C ALA A 280 19.13 -6.46 10.32
N CYS A 281 19.65 -5.27 9.99
CA CYS A 281 20.94 -4.78 10.49
C CYS A 281 21.06 -4.77 12.03
N ALA A 282 20.01 -4.37 12.75
CA ALA A 282 19.99 -4.35 14.21
C ALA A 282 19.72 -5.71 14.86
N ALA A 283 19.35 -6.72 14.08
CA ALA A 283 18.64 -7.90 14.55
C ALA A 283 19.38 -9.22 14.24
N GLY A 284 20.37 -9.19 13.34
CA GLY A 284 21.02 -10.39 12.84
C GLY A 284 20.04 -11.32 12.10
N ARG A 285 20.29 -12.62 12.12
CA ARG A 285 19.41 -13.63 11.51
C ARG A 285 18.21 -13.87 12.42
N GLN A 286 17.00 -13.74 11.89
CA GLN A 286 15.78 -13.91 12.66
C GLN A 286 14.79 -14.81 11.96
N ALA A 287 13.89 -15.41 12.74
CA ALA A 287 12.75 -16.12 12.21
C ALA A 287 11.59 -15.12 12.05
N ALA A 288 11.07 -14.95 10.84
CA ALA A 288 10.03 -13.97 10.52
C ALA A 288 8.81 -14.63 9.88
N VAL A 289 7.62 -14.08 10.12
CA VAL A 289 6.39 -14.54 9.48
C VAL A 289 6.32 -13.92 8.07
N PRO A 290 6.18 -14.72 7.00
CA PRO A 290 5.96 -14.17 5.68
C PRO A 290 4.53 -13.63 5.58
N PHE A 291 4.40 -12.31 5.55
CA PHE A 291 3.15 -11.61 5.28
C PHE A 291 2.98 -11.31 3.80
N THR A 292 1.74 -11.28 3.34
CA THR A 292 1.39 -10.74 2.04
C THR A 292 1.53 -9.23 2.06
N ASP A 293 2.19 -8.69 1.05
CA ASP A 293 2.22 -7.24 0.78
C ASP A 293 1.80 -7.04 -0.69
N SER A 294 1.27 -5.88 -1.05
CA SER A 294 0.93 -5.55 -2.42
C SER A 294 2.15 -5.72 -3.32
N PRO A 295 2.12 -6.62 -4.33
CA PRO A 295 3.31 -6.91 -5.09
C PRO A 295 3.76 -5.69 -5.89
N SER A 296 4.93 -5.16 -5.59
CA SER A 296 5.52 -4.08 -6.38
C SER A 296 6.18 -4.67 -7.63
N ARG A 297 5.54 -4.53 -8.80
CA ARG A 297 6.29 -4.61 -10.07
C ARG A 297 6.78 -3.22 -10.39
N MET A 298 8.06 -3.10 -10.74
CA MET A 298 8.45 -2.04 -11.65
C MET A 298 7.55 -2.22 -12.90
N ALA A 299 6.70 -1.23 -13.27
CA ALA A 299 5.70 -1.28 -14.37
C ALA A 299 6.27 -0.63 -15.66
N ASN A 300 6.05 -1.03 -16.93
CA ASN A 300 5.01 -1.75 -17.66
C ASN A 300 5.58 -2.55 -18.87
N ARG A 301 4.85 -3.54 -19.40
CA ARG A 301 5.15 -4.30 -20.64
C ARG A 301 5.30 -3.36 -21.84
N SER A 302 6.40 -3.45 -22.57
CA SER A 302 6.46 -3.03 -23.97
C SER A 302 5.71 -4.07 -24.80
N ARG A 303 4.69 -3.64 -25.56
CA ARG A 303 4.26 -4.42 -26.72
C ARG A 303 5.35 -4.21 -27.78
N SER A 304 5.89 -5.31 -28.29
CA SER A 304 6.67 -5.32 -29.51
C SER A 304 5.84 -4.70 -30.64
N PRO A 305 6.44 -3.87 -31.50
CA PRO A 305 5.78 -3.47 -32.73
C PRO A 305 5.75 -4.69 -33.64
N THR A 306 4.58 -5.27 -33.83
CA THR A 306 4.35 -6.10 -35.03
C THR A 306 4.36 -5.16 -36.23
N THR A 307 5.17 -5.53 -37.22
CA THR A 307 5.29 -4.99 -38.59
C THR A 307 4.00 -4.41 -39.16
#